data_AF-A0A1H4YAS3-F1
#
_entry.id   AF-A0A1H4YAS3-F1
#
_cell.length_a   1.000
_cell.length_b   1.000
_cell.length_c   1.000
_cell.angle_alpha   90.00
_cell.angle_beta   90.00
_cell.angle_gamma   90.00
#
_symmetry.space_group_name_H-M   'P 1'
#
loop_
_entity.id
_entity.type
_entity.pdbx_description
1 polymer ?
#
loop_
_entity_poly.entity_id
_entity_poly.type
_entity_poly.pdbx_seq_one_letter_code
_entity_poly.pdbx_strand_id
1 'polypeptide(L)'
;MTAYDAIVLAGGAAKRLGGADKPGLRVGGRTLLDRVLAACADARATVVVGDRRPTMRAVTWAREVPQGGGPLAALDAGVRHTSAERLLVLSADLPFLGADTVRGLLAAAARGEDADGALCCDEDGREQPLVAVYRAEPLRRELALLAAEHGGLAGLPLRLLTGELTLRRVPAGPLASFDCDTWEDIASARARIRDHGTVLDEWITAVKEELGIELDVDTALLLDLARDAAHGVARPAAPLTTFLVGYAAGRASGDGPEAVAEATRKAEALALRWADENETP
;
A
#
# COMPACT_ATOMS: atom_id res chain seq x y z
N MET A 1 7.37 -7.68 -17.60
CA MET A 1 6.90 -8.35 -16.36
C MET A 1 6.01 -9.50 -16.76
N THR A 2 6.11 -10.65 -16.09
CA THR A 2 5.19 -11.78 -16.31
C THR A 2 3.80 -11.40 -15.83
N ALA A 3 2.77 -11.67 -16.64
CA ALA A 3 1.39 -11.36 -16.27
C ALA A 3 0.96 -12.19 -15.05
N TYR A 4 0.24 -11.56 -14.13
CA TYR A 4 -0.26 -12.19 -12.90
C TYR A 4 -1.69 -11.71 -12.61
N ASP A 5 -2.45 -12.52 -11.89
CA ASP A 5 -3.74 -12.11 -11.30
C ASP A 5 -3.56 -11.94 -9.78
N ALA A 6 -4.29 -11.02 -9.18
CA ALA A 6 -4.29 -10.77 -7.74
C ALA A 6 -5.58 -11.28 -7.08
N ILE A 7 -5.43 -11.88 -5.90
CA ILE A 7 -6.51 -12.31 -5.01
C ILE A 7 -6.30 -11.60 -3.68
N VAL A 8 -7.26 -10.76 -3.29
CA VAL A 8 -7.25 -10.03 -2.02
C VAL A 8 -8.32 -10.60 -1.11
N LEU A 9 -7.91 -11.18 0.02
CA LEU A 9 -8.84 -11.72 1.01
C LEU A 9 -9.29 -10.59 1.94
N ALA A 10 -10.51 -10.10 1.72
CA ALA A 10 -11.14 -9.01 2.46
C ALA A 10 -12.29 -9.51 3.36
N GLY A 11 -12.17 -10.76 3.83
CA GLY A 11 -13.08 -11.39 4.76
C GLY A 11 -12.53 -11.44 6.18
N GLY A 12 -13.37 -11.91 7.11
CA GLY A 12 -13.01 -12.08 8.51
C GLY A 12 -13.98 -11.36 9.44
N ALA A 13 -14.28 -11.98 10.59
CA ALA A 13 -15.27 -11.47 11.52
C ALA A 13 -14.80 -10.25 12.34
N ALA A 14 -13.55 -9.80 12.16
CA ALA A 14 -12.96 -8.67 12.86
C ALA A 14 -13.29 -8.65 14.38
N LYS A 15 -13.26 -9.83 15.02
CA LYS A 15 -13.77 -10.02 16.39
C LYS A 15 -13.09 -9.09 17.40
N ARG A 16 -11.79 -8.86 17.22
CA ARG A 16 -10.95 -7.97 18.05
C ARG A 16 -11.21 -6.48 17.80
N LEU A 17 -11.89 -6.14 16.71
CA LEU A 17 -12.33 -4.79 16.37
C LEU A 17 -13.82 -4.56 16.66
N GLY A 18 -14.45 -5.46 17.44
CA GLY A 18 -15.88 -5.36 17.79
C GLY A 18 -16.82 -5.62 16.62
N GLY A 19 -16.39 -6.38 15.60
CA GLY A 19 -17.19 -6.65 14.40
C GLY A 19 -17.18 -5.52 13.37
N ALA A 20 -16.27 -4.54 13.51
CA ALA A 20 -16.09 -3.50 12.53
C ALA A 20 -15.69 -4.06 11.14
N ASP A 21 -16.07 -3.37 10.08
CA ASP A 21 -15.64 -3.70 8.73
C ASP A 21 -14.15 -3.35 8.53
N LYS A 22 -13.26 -4.27 8.93
CA LYS A 22 -11.80 -4.06 8.96
C LYS A 22 -11.23 -3.57 7.61
N PRO A 23 -11.51 -4.20 6.45
CA PRO A 23 -10.99 -3.70 5.17
C PRO A 23 -11.44 -2.27 4.81
N GLY A 24 -12.58 -1.82 5.35
CA GLY A 24 -13.09 -0.46 5.17
C GLY A 24 -12.49 0.58 6.12
N LEU A 25 -11.72 0.17 7.14
CA LEU A 25 -11.06 1.10 8.05
C LEU A 25 -10.01 1.94 7.31
N ARG A 26 -9.92 3.21 7.66
CA ARG A 26 -9.01 4.16 7.02
C ARG A 26 -7.70 4.35 7.79
N VAL A 27 -6.60 4.34 7.05
CA VAL A 27 -5.26 4.73 7.50
C VAL A 27 -4.72 5.73 6.48
N GLY A 28 -4.31 6.93 6.90
CA GLY A 28 -3.86 7.99 5.98
C GLY A 28 -4.88 8.32 4.88
N GLY A 29 -6.15 8.54 5.25
CA GLY A 29 -7.21 8.91 4.28
C GLY A 29 -7.74 7.78 3.39
N ARG A 30 -7.00 6.71 3.15
CA ARG A 30 -7.40 5.57 2.29
C ARG A 30 -7.87 4.37 3.10
N THR A 31 -8.79 3.56 2.55
CA THR A 31 -9.19 2.30 3.19
C THR A 31 -8.04 1.30 3.18
N LEU A 32 -8.01 0.35 4.12
CA LEU A 32 -7.02 -0.72 4.13
C LEU A 32 -7.08 -1.53 2.82
N LEU A 33 -8.29 -1.84 2.34
CA LEU A 33 -8.47 -2.51 1.05
C LEU A 33 -7.86 -1.72 -0.11
N ASP A 34 -8.13 -0.40 -0.21
CA ASP A 34 -7.59 0.41 -1.30
C ASP A 34 -6.06 0.51 -1.27
N ARG A 35 -5.44 0.48 -0.08
CA ARG A 35 -3.97 0.44 0.04
C ARG A 35 -3.40 -0.84 -0.56
N VAL A 36 -4.02 -1.99 -0.26
CA VAL A 36 -3.61 -3.28 -0.84
C VAL A 36 -3.88 -3.32 -2.34
N LEU A 37 -5.01 -2.77 -2.80
CA LEU A 37 -5.34 -2.69 -4.23
C LEU A 37 -4.36 -1.81 -5.01
N ALA A 38 -3.84 -0.74 -4.41
CA ALA A 38 -2.81 0.10 -5.02
C ALA A 38 -1.47 -0.63 -5.20
N ALA A 39 -1.10 -1.50 -4.24
CA ALA A 39 0.14 -2.29 -4.31
C ALA A 39 0.17 -3.29 -5.48
N CYS A 40 -0.99 -3.72 -5.97
CA CYS A 40 -1.15 -4.63 -7.11
C CYS A 40 -1.90 -3.99 -8.29
N ALA A 41 -1.73 -2.68 -8.50
CA ALA A 41 -2.42 -1.92 -9.54
C ALA A 41 -2.19 -2.47 -10.96
N ASP A 42 -1.05 -3.10 -11.20
CA ASP A 42 -0.63 -3.69 -12.49
C ASP A 42 -1.06 -5.15 -12.69
N ALA A 43 -1.80 -5.74 -11.75
CA ALA A 43 -2.39 -7.06 -11.91
C ALA A 43 -3.37 -7.08 -13.10
N ARG A 44 -3.31 -8.11 -13.93
CA ARG A 44 -4.18 -8.26 -15.12
C ARG A 44 -5.65 -8.36 -14.72
N ALA A 45 -5.93 -9.15 -13.67
CA ALA A 45 -7.22 -9.22 -13.01
C ALA A 45 -7.02 -9.13 -11.50
N THR A 46 -7.99 -8.56 -10.80
CA THR A 46 -8.00 -8.49 -9.34
C THR A 46 -9.33 -9.02 -8.81
N VAL A 47 -9.24 -10.05 -7.98
CA VAL A 47 -10.38 -10.69 -7.32
C VAL A 47 -10.33 -10.33 -5.84
N VAL A 48 -11.41 -9.76 -5.32
CA VAL A 48 -11.57 -9.48 -3.88
C VAL A 48 -12.58 -10.47 -3.32
N VAL A 49 -12.18 -11.20 -2.28
CA VAL A 49 -13.01 -12.21 -1.63
C VAL A 49 -13.57 -11.65 -0.33
N GLY A 50 -14.90 -11.46 -0.26
CA GLY A 50 -15.59 -10.92 0.91
C GLY A 50 -16.89 -10.18 0.59
N ASP A 51 -17.38 -9.36 1.53
CA ASP A 51 -18.55 -8.51 1.30
C ASP A 51 -18.23 -7.38 0.29
N ARG A 52 -19.17 -7.04 -0.60
CA ARG A 52 -18.95 -5.98 -1.59
C ARG A 52 -18.90 -4.61 -0.91
N ARG A 53 -18.00 -3.74 -1.36
CA ARG A 53 -17.87 -2.35 -0.92
C ARG A 53 -17.27 -1.47 -2.02
N PRO A 54 -17.36 -0.13 -1.91
CA PRO A 54 -16.67 0.78 -2.81
C PRO A 54 -15.15 0.54 -2.77
N THR A 55 -14.51 0.63 -3.94
CA THR A 55 -13.06 0.48 -4.12
C THR A 55 -12.57 1.55 -5.09
N MET A 56 -11.29 1.94 -4.98
CA MET A 56 -10.66 2.94 -5.85
C MET A 56 -10.59 2.55 -7.34
N ARG A 57 -10.81 1.26 -7.66
CA ARG A 57 -10.86 0.71 -9.02
C ARG A 57 -11.84 -0.45 -9.11
N ALA A 58 -12.24 -0.81 -10.33
CA ALA A 58 -13.06 -1.98 -10.58
C ALA A 58 -12.32 -3.28 -10.20
N VAL A 59 -13.03 -4.19 -9.55
CA VAL A 59 -12.52 -5.52 -9.13
C VAL A 59 -13.61 -6.58 -9.35
N THR A 60 -13.19 -7.83 -9.48
CA THR A 60 -14.11 -8.97 -9.45
C THR A 60 -14.37 -9.36 -8.00
N TRP A 61 -15.63 -9.42 -7.60
CA TRP A 61 -16.01 -9.84 -6.24
C TRP A 61 -16.33 -11.34 -6.22
N ALA A 62 -15.70 -12.05 -5.28
CA ALA A 62 -15.97 -13.45 -4.98
C ALA A 62 -16.35 -13.61 -3.50
N ARG A 63 -16.87 -14.78 -3.14
CA ARG A 63 -17.19 -15.13 -1.75
C ARG A 63 -17.09 -16.63 -1.55
N GLU A 64 -16.51 -17.05 -0.45
CA GLU A 64 -16.50 -18.44 -0.02
C GLU A 64 -17.88 -18.93 0.42
N VAL A 65 -18.11 -20.23 0.27
CA VAL A 65 -19.33 -20.90 0.70
C VAL A 65 -18.96 -22.08 1.60
N PRO A 66 -19.48 -22.15 2.84
CA PRO A 66 -20.31 -21.14 3.52
C PRO A 66 -19.54 -19.85 3.87
N GLN A 67 -20.25 -18.73 4.02
CA GLN A 67 -19.64 -17.46 4.45
C GLN A 67 -18.93 -17.65 5.80
N GLY A 68 -17.71 -17.11 5.91
CA GLY A 68 -16.90 -17.31 7.13
C GLY A 68 -16.23 -18.67 7.19
N GLY A 69 -16.13 -19.38 6.06
CA GLY A 69 -15.42 -20.66 5.92
C GLY A 69 -13.90 -20.57 6.13
N GLY A 70 -13.37 -19.38 6.45
CA GLY A 70 -11.96 -19.18 6.75
C GLY A 70 -11.10 -18.93 5.51
N PRO A 71 -9.80 -18.65 5.72
CA PRO A 71 -8.93 -18.14 4.66
C PRO A 71 -8.66 -19.15 3.55
N LEU A 72 -8.66 -20.46 3.83
CA LEU A 72 -8.46 -21.48 2.79
C LEU A 72 -9.65 -21.57 1.83
N ALA A 73 -10.88 -21.55 2.35
CA ALA A 73 -12.09 -21.50 1.55
C ALA A 73 -12.21 -20.18 0.75
N ALA A 74 -11.77 -19.06 1.35
CA ALA A 74 -11.71 -17.77 0.67
C ALA A 74 -10.70 -17.77 -0.49
N LEU A 75 -9.52 -18.37 -0.29
CA LEU A 75 -8.53 -18.54 -1.34
C LEU A 75 -9.08 -19.36 -2.51
N ASP A 76 -9.70 -20.52 -2.24
CA ASP A 76 -10.34 -21.35 -3.30
C ASP A 76 -11.40 -20.57 -4.08
N ALA A 77 -12.26 -19.82 -3.38
CA ALA A 77 -13.25 -18.97 -4.03
C ALA A 77 -12.61 -17.91 -4.95
N GLY A 78 -11.50 -17.30 -4.52
CA GLY A 78 -10.76 -16.34 -5.34
C GLY A 78 -10.11 -16.99 -6.58
N VAL A 79 -9.47 -18.14 -6.42
CA VAL A 79 -8.74 -18.87 -7.48
C VAL A 79 -9.64 -19.27 -8.64
N ARG A 80 -10.93 -19.51 -8.41
CA ARG A 80 -11.92 -19.82 -9.46
C ARG A 80 -12.14 -18.69 -10.46
N HIS A 81 -11.75 -17.46 -10.12
CA HIS A 81 -11.90 -16.27 -10.96
C HIS A 81 -10.59 -15.81 -11.60
N THR A 82 -9.52 -16.61 -11.50
CA THR A 82 -8.21 -16.29 -12.08
C THR A 82 -7.84 -17.24 -13.21
N SER A 83 -6.99 -16.78 -14.13
CA SER A 83 -6.46 -17.61 -15.23
C SER A 83 -4.98 -17.39 -15.52
N ALA A 84 -4.31 -16.48 -14.80
CA ALA A 84 -2.87 -16.31 -14.92
C ALA A 84 -2.12 -17.51 -14.33
N GLU A 85 -0.89 -17.74 -14.80
CA GLU A 85 0.01 -18.76 -14.28
C GLU A 85 0.50 -18.42 -12.86
N ARG A 86 0.53 -17.13 -12.52
CA ARG A 86 0.97 -16.63 -11.21
C ARG A 86 -0.16 -15.88 -10.53
N LEU A 87 -0.38 -16.24 -9.27
CA LEU A 87 -1.44 -15.70 -8.43
C LEU A 87 -0.82 -15.01 -7.23
N LEU A 88 -0.93 -13.68 -7.19
CA LEU A 88 -0.57 -12.88 -6.02
C LEU A 88 -1.72 -12.97 -5.01
N VAL A 89 -1.44 -13.43 -3.80
CA VAL A 89 -2.43 -13.58 -2.71
C VAL A 89 -2.06 -12.63 -1.59
N LEU A 90 -3.01 -11.75 -1.26
CA LEU A 90 -2.84 -10.66 -0.29
C LEU A 90 -3.97 -10.68 0.75
N SER A 91 -3.64 -10.41 2.01
CA SER A 91 -4.63 -9.98 3.00
C SER A 91 -5.03 -8.53 2.77
N ALA A 92 -6.28 -8.15 3.05
CA ALA A 92 -6.81 -6.80 2.79
C ALA A 92 -6.42 -5.75 3.86
N ASP A 93 -5.58 -6.11 4.82
CA ASP A 93 -5.32 -5.36 6.05
C ASP A 93 -3.85 -4.97 6.24
N LEU A 94 -3.12 -4.85 5.13
CA LEU A 94 -1.70 -4.56 5.06
C LEU A 94 -1.48 -3.07 4.70
N PRO A 95 -1.56 -2.12 5.66
CA PRO A 95 -1.50 -0.67 5.37
C PRO A 95 -0.20 -0.18 4.72
N PHE A 96 0.88 -0.95 4.83
CA PHE A 96 2.21 -0.56 4.34
C PHE A 96 2.71 -1.44 3.19
N LEU A 97 1.86 -2.32 2.65
CA LEU A 97 2.24 -3.13 1.49
C LEU A 97 2.51 -2.21 0.30
N GLY A 98 3.71 -2.34 -0.28
CA GLY A 98 4.15 -1.57 -1.43
C GLY A 98 4.35 -2.41 -2.68
N ALA A 99 4.36 -1.75 -3.85
CA ALA A 99 4.62 -2.39 -5.13
C ALA A 99 6.02 -3.04 -5.21
N ASP A 100 7.01 -2.55 -4.45
CA ASP A 100 8.33 -3.19 -4.37
C ASP A 100 8.29 -4.58 -3.72
N THR A 101 7.49 -4.76 -2.67
CA THR A 101 7.26 -6.07 -2.06
C THR A 101 6.64 -7.03 -3.08
N VAL A 102 5.62 -6.58 -3.81
CA VAL A 102 4.97 -7.36 -4.86
C VAL A 102 5.95 -7.75 -5.96
N ARG A 103 6.76 -6.80 -6.46
CA ARG A 103 7.82 -7.07 -7.43
C ARG A 103 8.85 -8.07 -6.92
N GLY A 104 9.26 -7.96 -5.66
CA GLY A 104 10.18 -8.88 -5.00
C GLY A 104 9.65 -10.32 -4.97
N LEU A 105 8.38 -10.49 -4.59
CA LEU A 105 7.71 -11.80 -4.59
C LEU A 105 7.57 -12.38 -6.00
N LEU A 106 7.14 -11.58 -6.97
CA LEU A 106 7.01 -12.01 -8.37
C LEU A 106 8.36 -12.43 -8.96
N ALA A 107 9.42 -11.68 -8.67
CA ALA A 107 10.78 -11.99 -9.09
C ALA A 107 11.29 -13.27 -8.42
N ALA A 108 11.03 -13.46 -7.12
CA ALA A 108 11.40 -14.67 -6.40
C ALA A 108 10.68 -15.90 -6.93
N ALA A 109 9.38 -15.81 -7.23
CA ALA A 109 8.60 -16.89 -7.83
C ALA A 109 9.03 -17.22 -9.29
N ALA A 110 9.64 -16.25 -9.98
CA ALA A 110 10.15 -16.42 -11.34
C ALA A 110 11.46 -17.21 -11.44
N ARG A 111 12.22 -17.31 -10.34
CA ARG A 111 13.49 -18.05 -10.33
C ARG A 111 13.16 -19.54 -10.43
N GLY A 112 13.90 -20.30 -11.25
CA GLY A 112 13.80 -21.77 -11.32
C GLY A 112 12.39 -22.34 -11.60
N GLU A 113 12.29 -23.66 -11.67
CA GLU A 113 11.01 -24.39 -11.77
C GLU A 113 10.74 -25.29 -10.56
N ASP A 114 11.67 -25.29 -9.60
CA ASP A 114 11.74 -26.12 -8.40
C ASP A 114 10.86 -25.64 -7.24
N ALA A 115 10.20 -24.49 -7.36
CA ALA A 115 9.31 -23.96 -6.33
C ALA A 115 7.93 -23.64 -6.88
N ASP A 116 6.92 -23.96 -6.09
CA ASP A 116 5.51 -23.71 -6.34
C ASP A 116 5.12 -22.26 -6.05
N GLY A 117 6.02 -21.46 -5.48
CA GLY A 117 5.76 -20.05 -5.19
C GLY A 117 6.82 -19.37 -4.35
N ALA A 118 6.49 -18.18 -3.87
CA ALA A 118 7.27 -17.39 -2.93
C ALA A 118 6.35 -16.68 -1.94
N LEU A 119 6.75 -16.60 -0.67
CA LEU A 119 6.01 -15.91 0.38
C LEU A 119 6.90 -14.95 1.16
N CYS A 120 6.31 -13.93 1.75
CA CYS A 120 7.01 -13.05 2.68
C CYS A 120 7.27 -13.76 4.02
N CYS A 121 8.43 -13.49 4.61
CA CYS A 121 8.72 -13.78 6.00
C CYS A 121 8.95 -12.47 6.75
N ASP A 122 8.36 -12.34 7.94
CA ASP A 122 8.66 -11.21 8.82
C ASP A 122 10.04 -11.36 9.49
N GLU A 123 10.42 -10.40 10.32
CA GLU A 123 11.72 -10.34 10.99
C GLU A 123 11.97 -11.54 11.93
N ASP A 124 10.90 -12.14 12.47
CA ASP A 124 10.96 -13.33 13.31
C ASP A 124 11.04 -14.63 12.48
N GLY A 125 11.07 -14.52 11.15
CA GLY A 125 11.10 -15.64 10.22
C GLY A 125 9.75 -16.33 10.05
N ARG A 126 8.66 -15.74 10.54
CA ARG A 126 7.32 -16.31 10.41
C ARG A 126 6.81 -16.07 8.99
N GLU A 127 6.31 -17.15 8.41
CA GLU A 127 5.79 -17.17 7.04
C GLU A 127 4.41 -16.49 6.95
N GLN A 128 4.24 -15.70 5.90
CA GLN A 128 3.03 -14.91 5.63
C GLN A 128 2.35 -15.46 4.36
N PRO A 129 1.51 -16.51 4.47
CA PRO A 129 0.89 -17.15 3.31
C PRO A 129 -0.13 -16.27 2.58
N LEU A 130 -0.58 -15.19 3.22
CA LEU A 130 -1.42 -14.17 2.61
C LEU A 130 -0.62 -12.92 2.21
N VAL A 131 0.69 -13.08 2.01
CA VAL A 131 1.58 -12.11 1.36
C VAL A 131 2.52 -12.92 0.48
N ALA A 132 1.96 -13.50 -0.58
CA ALA A 132 2.63 -14.55 -1.35
C ALA A 132 2.26 -14.52 -2.84
N VAL A 133 3.14 -15.09 -3.67
CA VAL A 133 2.88 -15.42 -5.07
C VAL A 133 2.93 -16.93 -5.22
N TYR A 134 1.85 -17.52 -5.70
CA TYR A 134 1.73 -18.95 -5.98
C TYR A 134 1.71 -19.22 -7.49
N ARG A 135 2.27 -20.36 -7.89
CA ARG A 135 2.01 -20.94 -9.21
C ARG A 135 0.60 -21.53 -9.22
N ALA A 136 -0.14 -21.24 -10.28
CA ALA A 136 -1.55 -21.50 -10.31
C ALA A 136 -1.88 -23.00 -10.43
N GLU A 137 -1.06 -23.80 -11.12
CA GLU A 137 -1.28 -25.25 -11.24
C GLU A 137 -1.09 -25.98 -9.90
N PRO A 138 0.06 -25.87 -9.20
CA PRO A 138 0.25 -26.55 -7.92
C PRO A 138 -0.77 -26.08 -6.89
N LEU A 139 -1.04 -24.77 -6.83
CA LEU A 139 -2.04 -24.22 -5.91
C LEU A 139 -3.43 -24.84 -6.14
N ARG A 140 -3.90 -24.90 -7.38
CA ARG A 140 -5.22 -25.49 -7.70
C ARG A 140 -5.26 -26.98 -7.40
N ARG A 141 -4.17 -27.70 -7.69
CA ARG A 141 -4.07 -29.13 -7.41
C ARG A 141 -4.18 -29.40 -5.91
N GLU A 142 -3.40 -28.72 -5.08
CA GLU A 142 -3.42 -28.94 -3.63
C GLU A 142 -4.74 -28.50 -2.99
N LEU A 143 -5.36 -27.41 -3.46
CA LEU A 143 -6.72 -27.04 -3.03
C LEU A 143 -7.74 -28.13 -3.35
N ALA A 144 -7.67 -28.75 -4.53
CA ALA A 144 -8.57 -29.82 -4.94
C ALA A 144 -8.34 -31.10 -4.13
N LEU A 145 -7.08 -31.46 -3.86
CA LEU A 145 -6.72 -32.63 -3.04
C LEU A 145 -7.22 -32.46 -1.60
N LEU A 146 -6.97 -31.32 -0.97
CA LEU A 146 -7.45 -31.02 0.38
C LEU A 146 -8.99 -31.04 0.45
N ALA A 147 -9.67 -30.48 -0.56
CA ALA A 147 -11.12 -30.51 -0.62
C ALA A 147 -11.68 -31.94 -0.71
N ALA A 148 -11.04 -32.79 -1.50
CA ALA A 148 -11.43 -34.19 -1.65
C ALA A 148 -11.16 -35.00 -0.37
N GLU A 149 -10.03 -34.78 0.29
CA GLU A 149 -9.63 -35.47 1.53
C GLU A 149 -10.54 -35.11 2.72
N HIS A 150 -10.86 -33.83 2.87
CA HIS A 150 -11.60 -33.33 4.03
C HIS A 150 -13.10 -33.10 3.78
N GLY A 151 -13.60 -33.38 2.58
CA GLY A 151 -15.00 -33.14 2.20
C GLY A 151 -15.36 -31.65 2.05
N GLY A 152 -14.36 -30.78 1.92
CA GLY A 152 -14.48 -29.33 1.80
C GLY A 152 -13.28 -28.59 2.39
N LEU A 153 -13.22 -27.27 2.16
CA LEU A 153 -12.13 -26.41 2.64
C LEU A 153 -12.51 -25.51 3.83
N ALA A 154 -13.79 -25.53 4.21
CA ALA A 154 -14.31 -24.66 5.25
C ALA A 154 -13.74 -25.03 6.63
N GLY A 155 -13.23 -24.04 7.37
CA GLY A 155 -12.64 -24.20 8.70
C GLY A 155 -11.22 -24.77 8.69
N LEU A 156 -10.69 -25.17 7.53
CA LEU A 156 -9.34 -25.70 7.44
C LEU A 156 -8.29 -24.57 7.53
N PRO A 157 -7.16 -24.82 8.22
CA PRO A 157 -6.09 -23.83 8.33
C PRO A 157 -5.25 -23.79 7.04
N LEU A 158 -4.81 -22.59 6.64
CA LEU A 158 -3.92 -22.39 5.48
C LEU A 158 -2.64 -23.23 5.54
N ARG A 159 -2.17 -23.58 6.75
CA ARG A 159 -0.93 -24.36 6.93
C ARG A 159 -0.97 -25.74 6.27
N LEU A 160 -2.16 -26.33 6.05
CA LEU A 160 -2.28 -27.58 5.32
C LEU A 160 -1.83 -27.39 3.88
N LEU A 161 -2.32 -26.33 3.23
CA LEU A 161 -1.93 -25.98 1.87
C LEU A 161 -0.44 -25.64 1.77
N THR A 162 0.09 -24.82 2.68
CA THR A 162 1.51 -24.44 2.61
C THR A 162 2.45 -25.58 2.96
N GLY A 163 1.98 -26.60 3.70
CA GLY A 163 2.75 -27.80 4.01
C GLY A 163 2.99 -28.69 2.78
N GLU A 164 2.09 -28.64 1.80
CA GLU A 164 2.17 -29.42 0.55
C GLU A 164 2.88 -28.68 -0.59
N LEU A 165 3.19 -27.39 -0.41
CA LEU A 165 3.80 -26.55 -1.44
C LEU A 165 5.27 -26.23 -1.13
N THR A 166 6.12 -26.29 -2.15
CA THR A 166 7.52 -25.85 -2.04
C THR A 166 7.59 -24.33 -2.25
N LEU A 167 7.69 -23.57 -1.15
CA LEU A 167 7.62 -22.10 -1.18
C LEU A 167 8.97 -21.46 -0.84
N ARG A 168 9.41 -20.50 -1.66
CA ARG A 168 10.59 -19.69 -1.36
C ARG A 168 10.27 -18.61 -0.35
N ARG A 169 11.15 -18.45 0.64
CA ARG A 169 11.06 -17.39 1.64
C ARG A 169 11.70 -16.12 1.12
N VAL A 170 10.95 -15.03 1.14
CA VAL A 170 11.41 -13.69 0.76
C VAL A 170 11.37 -12.82 2.01
N PRO A 171 12.51 -12.28 2.46
CA PRO A 171 12.53 -11.34 3.57
C PRO A 171 11.63 -10.14 3.24
N ALA A 172 10.65 -9.88 4.10
CA ALA A 172 9.84 -8.67 4.03
C ALA A 172 10.62 -7.50 4.64
N GLY A 173 10.42 -6.29 4.11
CA GLY A 173 10.79 -5.10 4.88
C GLY A 173 9.94 -5.03 6.17
N PRO A 174 10.38 -4.29 7.21
CA PRO A 174 9.78 -4.33 8.55
C PRO A 174 8.25 -4.09 8.59
N LEU A 175 7.73 -3.39 7.58
CA LEU A 175 6.32 -3.00 7.50
C LEU A 175 5.52 -3.79 6.46
N ALA A 176 6.17 -4.55 5.57
CA ALA A 176 5.50 -5.12 4.40
C ALA A 176 4.50 -6.24 4.75
N SER A 177 4.66 -6.89 5.91
CA SER A 177 3.73 -7.88 6.47
C SER A 177 2.96 -7.38 7.69
N PHE A 178 3.05 -6.09 8.02
CA PHE A 178 2.32 -5.52 9.16
C PHE A 178 0.82 -5.53 8.86
N ASP A 179 0.04 -6.27 9.65
CA ASP A 179 -1.41 -6.38 9.56
C ASP A 179 -2.12 -5.65 10.71
N CYS A 180 -3.30 -5.09 10.44
CA CYS A 180 -4.06 -4.33 11.43
C CYS A 180 -5.14 -5.17 12.14
N ASP A 181 -4.77 -6.03 13.08
CA ASP A 181 -5.68 -6.94 13.78
C ASP A 181 -6.48 -6.32 14.93
N THR A 182 -5.98 -5.23 15.50
CA THR A 182 -6.54 -4.56 16.68
C THR A 182 -6.67 -3.06 16.47
N TRP A 183 -7.42 -2.39 17.35
CA TRP A 183 -7.52 -0.93 17.33
C TRP A 183 -6.19 -0.25 17.61
N GLU A 184 -5.31 -0.89 18.39
CA GLU A 184 -3.95 -0.43 18.64
C GLU A 184 -3.08 -0.51 17.39
N ASP A 185 -3.23 -1.57 16.58
CA ASP A 185 -2.54 -1.69 15.29
C ASP A 185 -2.98 -0.60 14.32
N ILE A 186 -4.28 -0.29 14.26
CA ILE A 186 -4.82 0.80 13.44
C ILE A 186 -4.28 2.15 13.89
N ALA A 187 -4.24 2.40 15.21
CA ALA A 187 -3.71 3.65 15.76
C ALA A 187 -2.22 3.79 15.47
N SER A 188 -1.44 2.72 15.66
CA SER A 188 -0.03 2.64 15.33
C SER A 188 0.21 2.84 13.84
N ALA A 189 -0.62 2.25 12.98
CA ALA A 189 -0.53 2.42 11.54
C ALA A 189 -0.76 3.89 11.14
N ARG A 190 -1.78 4.54 11.71
CA ARG A 190 -2.06 5.96 11.48
C ARG A 190 -0.94 6.87 11.99
N ALA A 191 -0.32 6.54 13.11
CA ALA A 191 0.84 7.27 13.63
C ALA A 191 2.05 7.12 12.69
N ARG A 192 2.41 5.90 12.31
CA ARG A 192 3.55 5.63 11.42
C ARG A 192 3.42 6.26 10.04
N ILE A 193 2.21 6.22 9.47
CA ILE A 193 1.94 6.93 8.21
C ILE A 193 2.35 8.39 8.40
N ARG A 194 1.81 9.09 9.41
CA ARG A 194 2.11 10.50 9.73
C ARG A 194 3.61 10.83 9.86
N ASP A 195 4.45 9.88 10.27
CA ASP A 195 5.88 10.09 10.49
C ASP A 195 6.77 9.84 9.25
N HIS A 196 6.34 9.07 8.23
CA HIS A 196 7.24 8.55 7.18
C HIS A 196 7.38 9.41 5.90
N GLY A 197 6.95 10.67 5.87
CA GLY A 197 7.07 11.55 4.69
C GLY A 197 6.15 11.19 3.51
N THR A 198 5.78 9.92 3.36
CA THR A 198 4.81 9.41 2.39
C THR A 198 3.39 9.95 2.58
N VAL A 199 3.01 10.41 3.79
CA VAL A 199 1.74 11.15 3.96
C VAL A 199 1.77 12.41 3.16
N LEU A 200 2.89 13.11 3.13
CA LEU A 200 2.95 14.39 2.48
C LEU A 200 2.78 14.21 0.97
N ASP A 201 3.43 13.21 0.39
CA ASP A 201 3.25 12.88 -1.04
C ASP A 201 1.83 12.37 -1.35
N GLU A 202 1.28 11.48 -0.51
CA GLU A 202 -0.11 11.00 -0.66
C GLU A 202 -1.12 12.15 -0.49
N TRP A 203 -0.88 13.05 0.47
CA TRP A 203 -1.71 14.22 0.76
C TRP A 203 -1.63 15.25 -0.36
N ILE A 204 -0.41 15.57 -0.82
CA ILE A 204 -0.20 16.47 -1.96
C ILE A 204 -0.88 15.90 -3.19
N THR A 205 -0.76 14.59 -3.45
CA THR A 205 -1.47 13.93 -4.56
C THR A 205 -2.98 14.09 -4.44
N ALA A 206 -3.56 13.80 -3.26
CA ALA A 206 -5.00 13.93 -3.03
C ALA A 206 -5.49 15.39 -3.17
N VAL A 207 -4.72 16.36 -2.67
CA VAL A 207 -5.04 17.79 -2.77
C VAL A 207 -4.93 18.27 -4.22
N LYS A 208 -3.91 17.82 -4.98
CA LYS A 208 -3.78 18.10 -6.41
C LYS A 208 -4.99 17.61 -7.19
N GLU A 209 -5.44 16.38 -6.92
CA GLU A 209 -6.61 15.78 -7.57
C GLU A 209 -7.91 16.54 -7.25
N GLU A 210 -8.15 16.84 -5.96
CA GLU A 210 -9.35 17.57 -5.51
C GLU A 210 -9.40 19.00 -6.07
N LEU A 211 -8.25 19.67 -6.19
CA LEU A 211 -8.15 21.04 -6.69
C LEU A 211 -7.95 21.13 -8.21
N GLY A 212 -7.80 20.00 -8.91
CA GLY A 212 -7.54 19.96 -10.36
C GLY A 212 -6.20 20.59 -10.76
N ILE A 213 -5.16 20.39 -9.95
CA ILE A 213 -3.83 20.98 -10.14
C ILE A 213 -2.89 19.96 -10.78
N GLU A 214 -2.47 20.21 -12.02
CA GLU A 214 -1.36 19.49 -12.67
C GLU A 214 -0.09 20.34 -12.60
N LEU A 215 0.60 20.28 -11.47
CA LEU A 215 1.86 20.97 -11.24
C LEU A 215 2.86 20.01 -10.59
N ASP A 216 3.99 19.77 -11.25
CA ASP A 216 5.06 18.92 -10.73
C ASP A 216 6.19 19.81 -10.18
N VAL A 217 6.14 20.04 -8.87
CA VAL A 217 7.08 20.91 -8.15
C VAL A 217 7.95 20.09 -7.21
N ASP A 218 9.19 20.52 -7.05
CA ASP A 218 10.10 19.99 -6.06
C ASP A 218 9.60 20.34 -4.64
N THR A 219 8.90 19.38 -4.02
CA THR A 219 8.36 19.52 -2.67
C THR A 219 9.47 19.72 -1.64
N ALA A 220 10.63 19.07 -1.80
CA ALA A 220 11.73 19.19 -0.86
C ALA A 220 12.27 20.62 -0.84
N LEU A 221 12.45 21.22 -2.02
CA LEU A 221 12.86 22.62 -2.16
C LEU A 221 11.88 23.59 -1.47
N LEU A 222 10.56 23.38 -1.61
CA LEU A 222 9.55 24.23 -0.95
C LEU A 222 9.54 24.05 0.58
N LEU A 223 9.78 22.83 1.06
CA LEU A 223 9.87 22.55 2.50
C LEU A 223 11.14 23.12 3.13
N ASP A 224 12.26 23.07 2.43
CA ASP A 224 13.51 23.68 2.88
C ASP A 224 13.37 25.20 2.95
N LEU A 225 12.77 25.84 1.93
CA LEU A 225 12.42 27.28 2.01
C LEU A 225 11.53 27.60 3.21
N ALA A 226 10.50 26.79 3.46
CA ALA A 226 9.62 26.98 4.61
C ALA A 226 10.40 26.87 5.93
N ARG A 227 11.32 25.92 6.03
CA ARG A 227 12.23 25.76 7.17
C ARG A 227 13.08 27.01 7.35
N ASP A 228 13.71 27.51 6.30
CA ASP A 228 14.62 28.66 6.37
C ASP A 228 13.86 29.93 6.75
N ALA A 229 12.68 30.15 6.19
CA ALA A 229 11.81 31.26 6.59
C ALA A 229 11.38 31.15 8.07
N ALA A 230 11.03 29.96 8.55
CA ALA A 230 10.65 29.76 9.96
C ALA A 230 11.79 30.07 10.94
N HIS A 231 13.03 29.73 10.58
CA HIS A 231 14.20 29.92 11.44
C HIS A 231 14.83 31.31 11.30
N GLY A 232 14.99 31.81 10.07
CA GLY A 232 15.67 33.08 9.79
C GLY A 232 14.78 34.33 9.93
N VAL A 233 13.45 34.17 9.87
CA VAL A 233 12.51 35.29 9.98
C VAL A 233 11.63 35.14 11.23
N ALA A 234 10.69 34.19 11.21
CA ALA A 234 9.80 33.86 12.33
C ALA A 234 8.97 32.62 11.96
N ARG A 235 8.52 31.83 12.96
CA ARG A 235 7.71 30.62 12.72
C ARG A 235 6.51 30.82 11.76
N PRO A 236 5.71 31.91 11.84
CA PRO A 236 4.59 32.13 10.90
C PRO A 236 5.02 32.43 9.46
N ALA A 237 6.30 32.75 9.21
CA ALA A 237 6.80 33.07 7.87
C ALA A 237 6.79 31.84 6.94
N ALA A 238 6.94 30.62 7.47
CA ALA A 238 6.92 29.39 6.68
C ALA A 238 5.70 29.25 5.73
N PRO A 239 4.44 29.24 6.24
CA PRO A 239 3.27 29.11 5.38
C PRO A 239 3.02 30.36 4.52
N LEU A 240 3.38 31.56 4.99
CA LEU A 240 3.16 32.80 4.24
C LEU A 240 4.11 32.91 3.04
N THR A 241 5.38 32.56 3.23
CA THR A 241 6.40 32.57 2.17
C THR A 241 6.06 31.57 1.07
N THR A 242 5.68 30.34 1.42
CA THR A 242 5.31 29.31 0.43
C THR A 242 4.03 29.66 -0.33
N PHE A 243 3.05 30.29 0.31
CA PHE A 243 1.87 30.85 -0.38
C PHE A 243 2.24 31.93 -1.39
N LEU A 244 3.11 32.87 -1.01
CA LEU A 244 3.54 33.96 -1.90
C LEU A 244 4.38 33.45 -3.08
N VAL A 245 5.21 32.43 -2.88
CA VAL A 245 5.92 31.74 -3.97
C VAL A 245 4.92 31.14 -4.95
N GLY A 246 3.92 30.39 -4.47
CA GLY A 246 2.88 29.82 -5.33
C GLY A 246 2.08 30.90 -6.07
N TYR A 247 1.72 32.00 -5.40
CA TYR A 247 1.02 33.12 -6.00
C TYR A 247 1.86 33.84 -7.07
N ALA A 248 3.14 34.06 -6.81
CA ALA A 248 4.06 34.67 -7.76
C ALA A 248 4.27 33.79 -9.01
N ALA A 249 4.46 32.49 -8.80
CA ALA A 249 4.57 31.53 -9.89
C ALA A 249 3.30 31.48 -10.75
N GLY A 250 2.12 31.48 -10.12
CA GLY A 250 0.82 31.52 -10.83
C GLY A 250 0.56 32.80 -11.62
N ARG A 251 1.31 33.89 -11.36
CA ARG A 251 1.25 35.13 -12.14
C ARG A 251 2.26 35.18 -13.29
N ALA A 252 3.29 34.33 -13.27
CA ALA A 252 4.31 34.33 -14.30
C ALA A 252 3.74 33.76 -15.62
N SER A 253 4.06 34.40 -16.74
CA SER A 253 3.77 33.85 -18.07
C SER A 253 4.89 32.88 -18.43
N GLY A 254 4.80 31.61 -18.00
CA GLY A 254 5.86 30.63 -18.20
C GLY A 254 5.52 29.23 -17.68
N ASP A 255 6.50 28.33 -17.73
CA ASP A 255 6.39 26.97 -17.20
C ASP A 255 6.24 27.00 -15.68
N GLY A 256 5.20 26.36 -15.16
CA GLY A 256 4.80 26.41 -13.76
C GLY A 256 5.91 25.98 -12.79
N PRO A 257 6.55 24.81 -12.98
CA PRO A 257 7.65 24.35 -12.15
C PRO A 257 8.86 25.28 -12.15
N GLU A 258 9.26 25.82 -13.31
CA GLU A 258 10.39 26.74 -13.41
C GLU A 258 10.11 28.08 -12.70
N ALA A 259 8.88 28.59 -12.84
CA ALA A 259 8.43 29.79 -12.15
C ALA A 259 8.43 29.60 -10.62
N VAL A 260 8.02 28.42 -10.13
CA VAL A 260 8.09 28.08 -8.71
C VAL A 260 9.55 28.02 -8.25
N ALA A 261 10.42 27.32 -8.97
CA ALA A 261 11.84 27.21 -8.61
C ALA A 261 12.52 28.58 -8.53
N GLU A 262 12.23 29.46 -9.49
CA GLU A 262 12.76 30.83 -9.52
C GLU A 262 12.24 31.70 -8.36
N ALA A 263 10.94 31.61 -8.06
CA ALA A 263 10.36 32.32 -6.92
C ALA A 263 10.91 31.80 -5.59
N THR A 264 11.13 30.49 -5.46
CA THR A 264 11.77 29.88 -4.28
C THR A 264 13.18 30.41 -4.07
N ARG A 265 14.04 30.41 -5.10
CA ARG A 265 15.41 30.94 -5.00
C ARG A 265 15.46 32.39 -4.50
N LYS A 266 14.53 33.25 -4.98
CA LYS A 266 14.44 34.64 -4.54
C LYS A 266 14.04 34.77 -3.08
N ALA A 267 13.08 33.95 -2.64
CA ALA A 267 12.60 33.95 -1.27
C ALA A 267 13.64 33.39 -0.29
N GLU A 268 14.36 32.34 -0.68
CA GLU A 268 15.46 31.74 0.10
C GLU A 268 16.58 32.74 0.32
N ALA A 269 17.05 33.39 -0.76
CA ALA A 269 18.08 34.43 -0.67
C ALA A 269 17.65 35.61 0.23
N LEU A 270 16.35 35.92 0.29
CA LEU A 270 15.82 36.95 1.17
C LEU A 270 15.78 36.49 2.64
N ALA A 271 15.36 35.26 2.91
CA ALA A 271 15.33 34.68 4.25
C ALA A 271 16.74 34.60 4.86
N LEU A 272 17.75 34.22 4.06
CA LEU A 272 19.15 34.18 4.48
C LEU A 272 19.68 35.56 4.88
N ARG A 273 19.44 36.59 4.06
CA ARG A 273 19.85 37.97 4.40
C ARG A 273 19.21 38.46 5.70
N TRP A 274 17.94 38.12 5.94
CA TRP A 274 17.26 38.44 7.19
C TRP A 274 17.85 37.70 8.40
N ALA A 275 18.25 36.45 8.22
CA ALA A 275 18.93 35.69 9.27
C ALA A 275 20.30 36.34 9.61
N ASP A 276 21.09 36.68 8.60
CA ASP A 276 22.41 37.31 8.78
C ASP A 276 22.30 38.68 9.49
N GLU A 277 21.27 39.48 9.16
CA GLU A 277 20.98 40.76 9.83
C GLU A 277 20.64 40.57 11.31
N ASN A 278 19.96 39.46 11.67
CA ASN A 278 19.60 39.14 13.05
C ASN A 278 20.76 38.54 13.86
N GLU A 279 21.80 38.02 13.20
CA GLU A 279 23.01 37.47 13.84
C GLU A 279 24.15 38.49 13.97
N THR A 280 24.07 39.62 13.28
CA THR A 280 25.06 40.70 13.37
C THR A 280 24.74 41.62 14.56
N PRO A 281 25.67 41.83 15.52
CA PRO A 281 25.41 42.54 16.78
C PRO A 281 25.15 44.05 16.65
#